data_AF-A0A2S6U6C3-F1
#
_entry.id   AF-A0A2S6U6C3-F1
#
_cell.length_a   1.000
_cell.length_b   1.000
_cell.length_c   1.000
_cell.angle_alpha   90.00
_cell.angle_beta   90.00
_cell.angle_gamma   90.00
#
_symmetry.space_group_name_H-M   'P 1'
#
loop_
_entity.id
_entity.type
_entity.pdbx_description
1 polymer ?
#
loop_
_entity_poly.entity_id
_entity_poly.type
_entity_poly.pdbx_seq_one_letter_code
_entity_poly.pdbx_strand_id
1 'polypeptide(L)'
;MRDQSDSGHRAPNVFEFIGDMARLARRAPLLVQALSQRRPAFTSHRNRDALNNANLFRALAQNLLNDPGTMLKAQAALWRDYRGLINYAGRRFLGEALESCVTPAPEDRRFADPAWENSGYFDLIKQAYLLTANWMVETAARVVGMSASDARKAVFYTRQGADAIAPTNFALSNPAVRRACIESNGENLIRGFENLLTDLKRGDGKLRIRMVDEDAFEIGGNIANTPGQIVYQNDLMQLIQYAPTPNRSSSGHF
;
A
#
# COMPACT_ATOMS: atom_id res chain seq x y z
N MET A 1 -15.97 -7.98 -45.33
CA MET A 1 -16.83 -7.67 -44.17
C MET A 1 -16.81 -8.88 -43.26
N ARG A 2 -16.03 -8.84 -42.17
CA ARG A 2 -15.97 -9.90 -41.15
C ARG A 2 -16.20 -9.27 -39.77
N ASP A 3 -17.21 -9.81 -39.11
CA ASP A 3 -17.37 -10.06 -37.68
C ASP A 3 -17.01 -8.96 -36.67
N GLN A 4 -18.07 -8.35 -36.12
CA GLN A 4 -18.09 -7.76 -34.79
C GLN A 4 -18.58 -8.85 -33.82
N SER A 5 -17.68 -9.43 -33.02
CA SER A 5 -18.03 -10.32 -31.92
C SER A 5 -18.28 -9.51 -30.65
N ASP A 6 -19.57 -9.29 -30.39
CA ASP A 6 -20.27 -9.16 -29.11
C ASP A 6 -19.43 -9.38 -27.84
N SER A 7 -19.04 -8.29 -27.16
CA SER A 7 -18.53 -8.32 -25.79
C SER A 7 -19.71 -8.27 -24.82
N GLY A 8 -20.31 -9.44 -24.58
CA GLY A 8 -21.48 -9.59 -23.71
C GLY A 8 -21.25 -9.10 -22.28
N HIS A 9 -21.76 -7.91 -21.96
CA HIS A 9 -21.99 -7.50 -20.58
C HIS A 9 -23.17 -8.30 -20.01
N ARG A 10 -22.86 -9.38 -19.27
CA ARG A 10 -23.85 -10.18 -18.56
C ARG A 10 -24.44 -9.35 -17.42
N ALA A 11 -25.75 -9.14 -17.42
CA ALA A 11 -26.45 -8.47 -16.32
C ALA A 11 -26.20 -9.24 -14.99
N PRO A 12 -26.03 -8.53 -13.86
CA PRO A 12 -25.64 -9.14 -12.59
C PRO A 12 -26.68 -10.15 -12.09
N ASN A 13 -26.22 -11.36 -11.74
CA ASN A 13 -27.07 -12.37 -11.11
C ASN A 13 -27.05 -12.17 -9.58
N VAL A 14 -28.03 -11.43 -9.07
CA VAL A 14 -28.21 -11.17 -7.63
C VAL A 14 -28.22 -12.47 -6.79
N PHE A 15 -28.71 -13.58 -7.34
CA PHE A 15 -28.73 -14.87 -6.63
C PHE A 15 -27.35 -15.49 -6.44
N GLU A 16 -26.45 -15.31 -7.42
CA GLU A 16 -25.07 -15.77 -7.33
C GLU A 16 -24.30 -14.97 -6.27
N PHE A 17 -24.44 -13.64 -6.29
CA PHE A 17 -23.86 -12.75 -5.30
C PHE A 17 -24.36 -13.03 -3.86
N ILE A 18 -25.66 -13.28 -3.69
CA ILE A 18 -26.22 -13.68 -2.38
C ILE A 18 -25.65 -15.04 -1.94
N GLY A 19 -25.50 -15.99 -2.86
CA GLY A 19 -24.86 -17.27 -2.60
C GLY A 19 -23.43 -17.13 -2.11
N ASP A 20 -22.66 -16.22 -2.73
CA ASP A 20 -21.28 -15.91 -2.34
C ASP A 20 -21.19 -15.26 -0.98
N MET A 21 -22.05 -14.27 -0.71
CA MET A 21 -22.15 -13.64 0.62
C MET A 21 -22.50 -14.67 1.70
N ALA A 22 -23.42 -15.60 1.43
CA ALA A 22 -23.77 -16.67 2.35
C ALA A 22 -22.61 -17.66 2.57
N ARG A 23 -21.81 -17.95 1.53
CA ARG A 23 -20.56 -18.74 1.67
C ARG A 23 -19.53 -18.02 2.55
N LEU A 24 -19.35 -16.72 2.35
CA LEU A 24 -18.43 -15.89 3.11
C LEU A 24 -18.83 -15.77 4.57
N ALA A 25 -20.10 -15.49 4.85
CA ALA A 25 -20.64 -15.35 6.21
C ALA A 25 -20.40 -16.62 7.05
N ARG A 26 -20.54 -17.82 6.44
CA ARG A 26 -20.24 -19.10 7.11
C ARG A 26 -18.76 -19.28 7.46
N ARG A 27 -17.85 -18.59 6.77
CA ARG A 27 -16.40 -18.67 6.99
C ARG A 27 -15.86 -17.52 7.84
N ALA A 28 -16.65 -16.48 8.08
CA ALA A 28 -16.27 -15.34 8.92
C ALA A 28 -15.77 -15.70 10.34
N PRO A 29 -16.31 -16.73 11.03
CA PRO A 29 -15.79 -17.13 12.33
C PRO A 29 -14.32 -17.57 12.31
N LEU A 30 -13.82 -18.10 11.19
CA LEU A 30 -12.41 -18.49 11.05
C LEU A 30 -11.47 -17.28 11.12
N LEU A 31 -11.90 -16.14 10.57
CA LEU A 31 -11.15 -14.89 10.64
C LEU A 31 -11.08 -14.40 12.09
N VAL A 32 -12.22 -14.39 12.79
CA VAL A 32 -12.31 -13.98 14.20
C VAL A 32 -11.47 -14.89 15.09
N GLN A 33 -11.53 -16.20 14.87
CA GLN A 33 -10.74 -17.19 15.59
C GLN A 33 -9.25 -17.02 15.35
N ALA A 34 -8.83 -16.82 14.10
CA ALA A 34 -7.43 -16.60 13.78
C ALA A 34 -6.91 -15.27 14.34
N LEU A 35 -7.72 -14.21 14.33
CA LEU A 35 -7.39 -12.92 14.96
C LEU A 35 -7.31 -13.03 16.48
N SER A 36 -8.17 -13.82 17.13
CA SER A 36 -8.18 -14.00 18.59
C SER A 36 -7.04 -14.91 19.07
N GLN A 37 -6.67 -15.91 18.27
CA GLN A 37 -5.52 -16.78 18.52
C GLN A 37 -4.18 -16.15 18.15
N ARG A 38 -4.21 -14.96 17.54
CA ARG A 38 -3.04 -14.19 17.17
C ARG A 38 -2.32 -13.69 18.43
N ARG A 39 -1.52 -14.57 19.05
CA ARG A 39 -0.42 -14.14 19.91
C ARG A 39 0.44 -13.19 19.08
N PRO A 40 0.88 -12.04 19.61
CA PRO A 40 1.72 -11.12 18.87
C PRO A 40 3.05 -11.84 18.55
N ALA A 41 3.10 -12.48 17.38
CA ALA A 41 4.21 -13.30 16.93
C ALA A 41 5.28 -12.41 16.29
N PHE A 42 5.80 -11.44 17.04
CA PHE A 42 6.99 -10.64 16.69
C PHE A 42 7.36 -9.63 17.81
N THR A 43 7.58 -10.07 19.05
CA THR A 43 7.60 -9.19 20.23
C THR A 43 8.96 -8.80 20.81
N SER A 44 10.10 -9.14 20.20
CA SER A 44 11.41 -8.77 20.79
C SER A 44 11.96 -7.41 20.32
N HIS A 45 11.96 -7.11 19.02
CA HIS A 45 12.51 -5.84 18.49
C HIS A 45 11.47 -4.71 18.44
N ARG A 46 10.25 -5.01 17.98
CA ARG A 46 9.20 -3.99 17.77
C ARG A 46 8.71 -3.34 19.07
N ASN A 47 8.83 -4.03 20.22
CA ASN A 47 8.36 -3.51 21.50
C ASN A 47 9.33 -2.44 22.07
N ARG A 48 10.63 -2.58 21.81
CA ARG A 48 11.64 -1.54 22.11
C ARG A 48 11.43 -0.32 21.21
N ASP A 49 11.18 -0.54 19.93
CA ASP A 49 10.89 0.55 18.99
C ASP A 49 9.55 1.23 19.30
N ALA A 50 8.48 0.49 19.63
CA ALA A 50 7.19 1.08 19.95
C ALA A 50 7.22 1.94 21.23
N LEU A 51 7.89 1.47 22.28
CA LEU A 51 8.09 2.25 23.52
C LEU A 51 9.01 3.46 23.28
N ASN A 52 10.08 3.30 22.49
CA ASN A 52 10.93 4.42 22.07
C ASN A 52 10.14 5.44 21.23
N ASN A 53 9.25 4.98 20.36
CA ASN A 53 8.41 5.85 19.53
C ASN A 53 7.38 6.59 20.38
N ALA A 54 6.77 5.93 21.38
CA ALA A 54 5.87 6.58 22.32
C ALA A 54 6.58 7.67 23.14
N ASN A 55 7.81 7.41 23.60
CA ASN A 55 8.63 8.39 24.29
C ASN A 55 9.03 9.56 23.37
N LEU A 56 9.37 9.25 22.12
CA LEU A 56 9.70 10.24 21.09
C LEU A 56 8.51 11.15 20.78
N PHE A 57 7.31 10.60 20.59
CA PHE A 57 6.10 11.41 20.37
C PHE A 57 5.73 12.24 21.60
N ARG A 58 5.95 11.71 22.81
CA ARG A 58 5.76 12.49 24.04
C ARG A 58 6.75 13.66 24.11
N ALA A 59 8.03 13.42 23.80
CA ALA A 59 9.05 14.46 23.76
C ALA A 59 8.74 15.52 22.68
N LEU A 60 8.29 15.08 21.50
CA LEU A 60 7.83 15.96 20.43
C LEU A 60 6.67 16.85 20.92
N ALA A 61 5.65 16.25 21.53
CA ALA A 61 4.49 16.97 22.06
C ALA A 61 4.88 17.95 23.17
N GLN A 62 5.72 17.54 24.12
CA GLN A 62 6.21 18.41 25.19
C GLN A 62 6.99 19.61 24.66
N ASN A 63 7.90 19.39 23.70
CA ASN A 63 8.68 20.48 23.12
C ASN A 63 7.81 21.41 22.26
N LEU A 64 6.81 20.90 21.53
CA LEU A 64 5.83 21.74 20.83
C LEU A 64 5.00 22.59 21.79
N LEU A 65 4.56 22.03 22.92
CA LEU A 65 3.82 22.77 23.94
C LEU A 65 4.68 23.85 24.61
N ASN A 66 5.98 23.57 24.77
CA ASN A 66 6.95 24.51 25.34
C ASN A 66 7.44 25.57 24.34
N ASP A 67 7.08 25.46 23.06
CA ASP A 67 7.30 26.48 22.03
C ASP A 67 5.97 26.95 21.41
N PRO A 68 5.22 27.82 22.13
CA PRO A 68 3.96 28.36 21.64
C PRO A 68 4.12 29.12 20.32
N GLY A 69 5.28 29.72 20.08
CA GLY A 69 5.56 30.49 18.87
C GLY A 69 5.56 29.61 17.62
N THR A 70 6.24 28.46 17.68
CA THR A 70 6.23 27.47 16.60
C THR A 70 4.84 26.88 16.39
N MET A 71 4.12 26.56 17.46
CA MET A 71 2.76 26.03 17.36
C MET A 71 1.78 27.04 16.73
N LEU A 72 1.82 28.31 17.13
CA LEU A 72 0.98 29.36 16.55
C LEU A 72 1.29 29.59 15.07
N LYS A 73 2.57 29.62 14.68
CA LYS A 73 2.99 29.72 13.27
C LYS A 73 2.51 28.51 12.47
N ALA A 74 2.63 27.30 13.03
CA ALA A 74 2.15 26.08 12.40
C ALA A 74 0.63 26.11 12.20
N GLN A 75 -0.14 26.50 13.22
CA GLN A 75 -1.59 26.63 13.10
C GLN A 75 -1.97 27.69 12.06
N ALA A 76 -1.33 28.86 12.07
CA ALA A 76 -1.59 29.92 11.11
C ALA A 76 -1.30 29.48 9.66
N ALA A 77 -0.21 28.71 9.45
CA ALA A 77 0.10 28.11 8.17
C ALA A 77 -1.01 27.15 7.71
N LEU A 78 -1.44 26.22 8.58
CA LEU A 78 -2.53 25.27 8.28
C LEU A 78 -3.82 26.00 7.90
N TRP A 79 -4.21 27.02 8.66
CA TRP A 79 -5.40 27.82 8.38
C TRP A 79 -5.32 28.56 7.05
N ARG A 80 -4.17 29.13 6.72
CA ARG A 80 -3.94 29.76 5.42
C ARG A 80 -4.08 28.74 4.29
N ASP A 81 -3.47 27.58 4.45
CA ASP A 81 -3.44 26.55 3.43
C ASP A 81 -4.83 25.95 3.19
N TYR A 82 -5.62 25.71 4.25
CA TYR A 82 -7.01 25.28 4.16
C TYR A 82 -7.93 26.33 3.55
N ARG A 83 -7.71 27.63 3.82
CA ARG A 83 -8.45 28.70 3.11
C ARG A 83 -8.12 28.69 1.62
N GLY A 84 -6.86 28.47 1.26
CA GLY A 84 -6.43 28.26 -0.12
C GLY A 84 -7.14 27.07 -0.75
N LEU A 85 -7.21 25.94 -0.04
CA LEU A 85 -7.90 24.74 -0.50
C LEU A 85 -9.39 24.96 -0.73
N ILE A 86 -10.08 25.65 0.18
CA ILE A 86 -11.52 25.96 0.03
C ILE A 86 -11.75 26.83 -1.21
N ASN A 87 -10.91 27.85 -1.42
CA ASN A 87 -10.99 28.70 -2.62
C ASN A 87 -10.74 27.89 -3.90
N TYR A 88 -9.69 27.07 -3.91
CA TYR A 88 -9.36 26.18 -5.00
C TYR A 88 -10.51 25.22 -5.32
N ALA A 89 -11.07 24.55 -4.30
CA ALA A 89 -12.16 23.60 -4.44
C ALA A 89 -13.42 24.27 -4.99
N GLY A 90 -13.76 25.48 -4.50
CA GLY A 90 -14.89 26.25 -5.00
C GLY A 90 -14.75 26.62 -6.47
N ARG A 91 -13.58 27.11 -6.88
CA ARG A 91 -13.30 27.47 -8.28
C ARG A 91 -13.23 26.25 -9.20
N ARG A 92 -12.66 25.15 -8.72
CA ARG A 92 -12.62 23.87 -9.45
C ARG A 92 -14.02 23.29 -9.64
N PHE A 93 -14.89 23.42 -8.64
CA PHE A 93 -16.31 23.05 -8.75
C PHE A 93 -17.06 23.90 -9.79
N LEU A 94 -16.70 25.17 -9.95
CA LEU A 94 -17.23 26.05 -11.01
C LEU A 94 -16.65 25.75 -12.41
N GLY A 95 -15.79 24.73 -12.54
CA GLY A 95 -15.24 24.29 -13.83
C GLY A 95 -13.95 24.99 -14.25
N GLU A 96 -13.34 25.81 -13.39
CA GLU A 96 -12.05 26.44 -13.69
C GLU A 96 -10.92 25.38 -13.76
N ALA A 97 -10.04 25.54 -14.76
CA ALA A 97 -8.81 24.77 -14.85
C ALA A 97 -7.74 25.46 -13.99
N LEU A 98 -7.50 24.92 -12.80
CA LEU A 98 -6.52 25.42 -11.85
C LEU A 98 -5.41 24.40 -11.65
N GLU A 99 -4.19 24.91 -11.42
CA GLU A 99 -3.11 24.09 -10.90
C GLU A 99 -3.42 23.63 -9.48
N SER A 100 -3.03 22.40 -9.15
CA SER A 100 -3.17 21.82 -7.82
C SER A 100 -2.49 22.68 -6.75
N CYS A 101 -3.14 22.85 -5.59
CA CYS A 101 -2.53 23.57 -4.46
C CYS A 101 -1.20 22.96 -4.01
N VAL A 102 -1.13 21.63 -4.02
CA VAL A 102 0.06 20.85 -3.72
C VAL A 102 0.18 19.73 -4.73
N THR A 103 1.37 19.59 -5.30
CA THR A 103 1.73 18.48 -6.16
C THR A 103 2.38 17.39 -5.30
N PRO A 104 1.94 16.11 -5.42
CA PRO A 104 2.66 15.01 -4.79
C PRO A 104 4.09 14.91 -5.36
N ALA A 105 5.00 14.32 -4.60
CA ALA A 105 6.35 14.06 -5.09
C ALA A 105 6.28 13.20 -6.37
N PRO A 106 7.13 13.41 -7.39
CA PRO A 106 7.09 12.65 -8.64
C PRO A 106 7.20 11.12 -8.46
N GLU A 107 7.81 10.69 -7.35
CA GLU A 107 7.99 9.28 -7.00
C GLU A 107 6.77 8.67 -6.30
N ASP A 108 5.80 9.49 -5.85
CA ASP A 108 4.63 9.04 -5.11
C ASP A 108 3.56 8.44 -6.03
N ARG A 109 3.71 7.15 -6.32
CA ARG A 109 2.79 6.38 -7.17
C ARG A 109 1.39 6.21 -6.59
N ARG A 110 1.15 6.58 -5.33
CA ARG A 110 -0.18 6.40 -4.68
C ARG A 110 -1.27 7.23 -5.37
N PHE A 111 -0.89 8.36 -5.97
CA PHE A 111 -1.81 9.28 -6.66
C PHE A 111 -1.78 9.17 -8.19
N ALA A 112 -1.31 8.04 -8.74
CA ALA A 112 -1.15 7.85 -10.18
C ALA A 112 -2.47 7.66 -10.96
N ASP A 113 -3.59 7.32 -10.30
CA ASP A 113 -4.88 7.18 -10.98
C ASP A 113 -5.40 8.55 -11.46
N PRO A 114 -5.77 8.73 -12.74
CA PRO A 114 -6.24 10.01 -13.28
C PRO A 114 -7.47 10.58 -12.55
N ALA A 115 -8.26 9.74 -11.87
CA ALA A 115 -9.39 10.21 -11.08
C ALA A 115 -8.98 11.18 -9.95
N TRP A 116 -7.74 11.08 -9.48
CA TRP A 116 -7.17 12.01 -8.49
C TRP A 116 -7.05 13.45 -8.99
N GLU A 117 -7.11 13.70 -10.29
CA GLU A 117 -7.05 15.04 -10.89
C GLU A 117 -8.35 15.41 -11.61
N ASN A 118 -8.99 14.42 -12.23
CA ASN A 118 -10.19 14.62 -13.05
C ASN A 118 -11.48 14.71 -12.24
N SER A 119 -11.50 14.21 -11.00
CA SER A 119 -12.67 14.26 -10.13
C SER A 119 -12.46 15.29 -9.01
N GLY A 120 -13.33 16.30 -8.94
CA GLY A 120 -13.27 17.31 -7.87
C GLY A 120 -13.35 16.72 -6.46
N TYR A 121 -14.07 15.60 -6.28
CA TYR A 121 -14.14 14.91 -4.99
C TYR A 121 -12.80 14.26 -4.59
N PHE A 122 -12.20 13.48 -5.49
CA PHE A 122 -10.93 12.80 -5.20
C PHE A 122 -9.77 13.78 -5.12
N ASP A 123 -9.76 14.80 -5.98
CA ASP A 123 -8.76 15.86 -5.95
C ASP A 123 -8.83 16.64 -4.63
N LEU A 124 -10.02 17.02 -4.14
CA LEU A 124 -10.17 17.68 -2.84
C LEU A 124 -9.59 16.84 -1.69
N ILE A 125 -9.89 15.54 -1.66
CA ILE A 125 -9.38 14.62 -0.63
C ILE A 125 -7.85 14.49 -0.72
N LYS A 126 -7.30 14.35 -1.93
CA LYS A 126 -5.85 14.33 -2.17
C LYS A 126 -5.19 15.61 -1.67
N GLN A 127 -5.71 16.77 -2.07
CA GLN A 127 -5.14 18.07 -1.68
C GLN A 127 -5.21 18.30 -0.17
N ALA A 128 -6.33 17.97 0.47
CA ALA A 128 -6.48 18.04 1.93
C ALA A 128 -5.46 17.14 2.65
N TYR A 129 -5.26 15.92 2.15
CA TYR A 129 -4.28 15.00 2.67
C TYR A 129 -2.85 15.52 2.52
N LEU A 130 -2.44 15.95 1.32
CA LEU A 130 -1.08 16.42 1.04
C LEU A 130 -0.73 17.65 1.88
N LEU A 131 -1.66 18.61 2.00
CA LEU A 131 -1.50 19.78 2.86
C LEU A 131 -1.30 19.38 4.32
N THR A 132 -2.13 18.48 4.83
CA THR A 132 -2.06 18.03 6.22
C THR A 132 -0.79 17.24 6.49
N ALA A 133 -0.39 16.34 5.58
CA ALA A 133 0.81 15.54 5.69
C ALA A 133 2.08 16.41 5.68
N ASN A 134 2.16 17.37 4.76
CA ASN A 134 3.26 18.33 4.71
C ASN A 134 3.30 19.19 5.97
N TRP A 135 2.15 19.70 6.42
CA TRP A 135 2.06 20.47 7.66
C TRP A 135 2.53 19.68 8.88
N MET A 136 2.14 18.41 9.03
CA MET A 136 2.59 17.55 10.13
C MET A 136 4.11 17.38 10.11
N VAL A 137 4.67 17.07 8.95
CA VAL A 137 6.12 16.83 8.78
C VAL A 137 6.92 18.11 9.01
N GLU A 138 6.48 19.26 8.46
CA GLU A 138 7.13 20.55 8.68
C GLU A 138 7.06 21.00 10.14
N THR A 139 5.92 20.79 10.80
CA THR A 139 5.76 21.13 12.21
C THR A 139 6.69 20.30 13.09
N ALA A 140 6.80 18.99 12.81
CA ALA A 140 7.73 18.12 13.51
C ALA A 140 9.20 18.50 13.25
N ALA A 141 9.53 19.00 12.06
CA ALA A 141 10.88 19.42 11.69
C ALA A 141 11.32 20.75 12.34
N ARG A 142 10.35 21.60 12.73
CA ARG A 142 10.62 22.92 13.37
C ARG A 142 10.74 22.87 14.89
N VAL A 143 10.56 21.70 15.49
CA VAL A 143 10.68 21.54 16.94
C VAL A 143 12.10 21.83 17.43
N VAL A 144 12.19 22.70 18.42
CA VAL A 144 13.41 23.06 19.14
C VAL A 144 13.48 22.25 20.44
N GLY A 145 14.68 22.01 20.97
CA GLY A 145 14.87 21.33 22.27
C GLY A 145 15.00 19.81 22.19
N MET A 146 15.10 19.24 20.99
CA MET A 146 15.41 17.83 20.76
C MET A 146 16.85 17.63 20.26
N SER A 147 17.44 16.48 20.57
CA SER A 147 18.71 16.07 19.95
C SER A 147 18.54 15.94 18.43
N ALA A 148 19.60 16.15 17.65
CA ALA A 148 19.54 16.02 16.19
C ALA A 148 19.13 14.59 15.73
N SER A 149 19.48 13.57 16.52
CA SER A 149 19.03 12.19 16.29
C SER A 149 17.52 12.07 16.47
N ASP A 150 16.98 12.60 17.57
CA ASP A 150 15.57 12.43 17.90
C ASP A 150 14.68 13.31 17.01
N ALA A 151 15.12 14.51 16.65
CA ALA A 151 14.42 15.34 15.66
C ALA A 151 14.25 14.62 14.32
N ARG A 152 15.31 13.97 13.81
CA ARG A 152 15.24 13.16 12.58
C ARG A 152 14.28 11.98 12.71
N LYS A 153 14.32 11.26 13.85
CA LYS A 153 13.38 10.17 14.12
C LYS A 153 11.94 10.68 14.20
N ALA A 154 11.70 11.82 14.83
CA ALA A 154 10.37 12.40 14.97
C ALA A 154 9.78 12.74 13.60
N VAL A 155 10.56 13.39 12.73
CA VAL A 155 10.17 13.66 11.34
C VAL A 155 9.87 12.35 10.59
N PHE A 156 10.74 11.35 10.71
CA PHE A 156 10.54 10.05 10.06
C PHE A 156 9.24 9.38 10.51
N TYR A 157 9.00 9.25 11.82
CA TYR A 157 7.80 8.59 12.33
C TYR A 157 6.52 9.40 12.13
N THR A 158 6.61 10.73 12.11
CA THR A 158 5.48 11.60 11.70
C THR A 158 5.12 11.35 10.24
N ARG A 159 6.10 11.19 9.33
CA ARG A 159 5.84 10.81 7.94
C ARG A 159 5.18 9.43 7.86
N GLN A 160 5.67 8.43 8.58
CA GLN A 160 5.03 7.10 8.64
C GLN A 160 3.59 7.16 9.16
N GLY A 161 3.31 8.02 10.14
CA GLY A 161 1.96 8.26 10.65
C GLY A 161 1.06 8.93 9.61
N ALA A 162 1.56 9.94 8.92
CA ALA A 162 0.85 10.59 7.81
C ALA A 162 0.59 9.61 6.66
N ASP A 163 1.54 8.74 6.33
CA ASP A 163 1.37 7.71 5.30
C ASP A 163 0.32 6.67 5.68
N ALA A 164 0.15 6.35 6.97
CA ALA A 164 -0.86 5.42 7.45
C ALA A 164 -2.29 5.94 7.26
N ILE A 165 -2.49 7.27 7.36
CA ILE A 165 -3.80 7.92 7.17
C ILE A 165 -4.05 8.34 5.71
N ALA A 166 -3.18 7.96 4.77
CA ALA A 166 -3.35 8.30 3.37
C ALA A 166 -4.68 7.78 2.82
N PRO A 167 -5.43 8.58 2.04
CA PRO A 167 -6.74 8.20 1.51
C PRO A 167 -6.68 6.99 0.57
N THR A 168 -5.50 6.70 0.02
CA THR A 168 -5.23 5.54 -0.83
C THR A 168 -5.32 4.21 -0.06
N ASN A 169 -5.19 4.25 1.27
CA ASN A 169 -5.25 3.06 2.12
C ASN A 169 -6.68 2.59 2.41
N PHE A 170 -7.69 3.43 2.14
CA PHE A 170 -9.08 3.10 2.43
C PHE A 170 -9.89 2.88 1.15
N ALA A 171 -10.60 1.76 1.07
CA ALA A 171 -11.35 1.36 -0.12
C ALA A 171 -12.37 2.42 -0.59
N LEU A 172 -12.98 3.16 0.35
CA LEU A 172 -14.00 4.17 0.05
C LEU A 172 -13.43 5.47 -0.54
N SER A 173 -12.17 5.79 -0.26
CA SER A 173 -11.50 6.99 -0.78
C SER A 173 -10.54 6.68 -1.93
N ASN A 174 -10.31 5.40 -2.26
CA ASN A 174 -9.44 4.99 -3.35
C ASN A 174 -10.24 4.84 -4.67
N PRO A 175 -9.95 5.64 -5.71
CA PRO A 175 -10.69 5.62 -6.97
C PRO A 175 -10.53 4.30 -7.74
N ALA A 176 -9.34 3.70 -7.72
CA ALA A 176 -9.08 2.43 -8.40
C ALA A 176 -9.89 1.29 -7.76
N VAL A 177 -9.95 1.26 -6.42
CA VAL A 177 -10.77 0.26 -5.70
C VAL A 177 -12.25 0.48 -5.97
N ARG A 178 -12.74 1.73 -5.91
CA ARG A 178 -14.15 2.03 -6.21
C ARG A 178 -14.53 1.63 -7.63
N ARG A 179 -13.70 1.95 -8.61
CA ARG A 179 -13.91 1.56 -10.02
C ARG A 179 -13.99 0.04 -10.15
N ALA A 180 -12.99 -0.67 -9.62
CA ALA A 180 -12.97 -2.13 -9.64
C ALA A 180 -14.19 -2.76 -8.92
N CYS A 181 -14.65 -2.17 -7.81
CA CYS A 181 -15.85 -2.64 -7.12
C CYS A 181 -17.11 -2.43 -7.97
N ILE A 182 -17.24 -1.31 -8.67
CA ILE A 182 -18.38 -1.05 -9.56
C ILE A 182 -18.35 -2.00 -10.76
N GLU A 183 -17.20 -2.10 -11.44
CA GLU A 183 -17.01 -2.96 -12.62
C GLU A 183 -17.23 -4.45 -12.32
N SER A 184 -16.77 -4.91 -11.15
CA SER A 184 -16.95 -6.30 -10.71
C SER A 184 -18.22 -6.52 -9.89
N ASN A 185 -19.09 -5.51 -9.73
CA ASN A 185 -20.26 -5.57 -8.84
C ASN A 185 -19.92 -6.08 -7.41
N GLY A 186 -18.71 -5.77 -6.92
CA GLY A 186 -18.20 -6.19 -5.61
C GLY A 186 -17.56 -7.58 -5.55
N GLU A 187 -17.51 -8.32 -6.66
CA GLU A 187 -16.86 -9.64 -6.73
C GLU A 187 -15.36 -9.58 -6.40
N ASN A 188 -14.68 -8.47 -6.73
CA ASN A 188 -13.29 -8.26 -6.34
C ASN A 188 -13.06 -8.34 -4.82
N LEU A 189 -14.00 -7.84 -4.01
CA LEU A 189 -13.93 -7.88 -2.54
C LEU A 189 -14.18 -9.30 -2.02
N ILE A 190 -15.11 -10.02 -2.65
CA ILE A 190 -15.41 -11.43 -2.34
C ILE A 190 -14.14 -12.27 -2.52
N ARG A 191 -13.56 -12.21 -3.73
CA ARG A 191 -12.32 -12.93 -4.06
C ARG A 191 -11.17 -12.53 -3.14
N GLY A 192 -11.04 -11.24 -2.81
CA GLY A 192 -10.04 -10.74 -1.87
C GLY A 192 -10.19 -11.35 -0.48
N PHE A 193 -11.42 -11.49 0.03
CA PHE A 193 -11.68 -12.12 1.32
C PHE A 193 -11.45 -13.63 1.28
N GLU A 194 -11.76 -14.30 0.18
CA GLU A 194 -11.43 -15.73 0.00
C GLU A 194 -9.93 -15.97 0.01
N ASN A 195 -9.15 -15.11 -0.66
CA ASN A 195 -7.70 -15.14 -0.62
C ASN A 195 -7.18 -14.94 0.81
N LEU A 196 -7.70 -13.94 1.54
CA LEU A 196 -7.37 -13.69 2.94
C LEU A 196 -7.61 -14.92 3.83
N LEU A 197 -8.78 -15.56 3.69
CA LEU A 197 -9.09 -16.78 4.44
C LEU A 197 -8.18 -17.94 4.07
N THR A 198 -7.81 -18.06 2.81
CA THR A 198 -6.92 -19.11 2.30
C THR A 198 -5.51 -18.94 2.88
N ASP A 199 -4.97 -17.73 2.84
CA ASP A 199 -3.67 -17.38 3.43
C ASP A 199 -3.64 -17.61 4.95
N LEU A 200 -4.77 -17.37 5.62
CA LEU A 200 -4.91 -17.56 7.06
C LEU A 200 -4.98 -19.03 7.48
N LYS A 201 -5.72 -19.84 6.71
CA LYS A 201 -5.74 -21.30 6.87
C LYS A 201 -4.36 -21.89 6.64
N ARG A 202 -3.66 -21.44 5.60
CA ARG A 202 -2.33 -21.92 5.23
C ARG A 202 -1.27 -21.63 6.30
N GLY A 203 -1.44 -20.56 7.06
CA GLY A 203 -0.52 -20.19 8.13
C GLY A 203 -0.99 -20.56 9.53
N ASP A 204 -1.96 -21.47 9.68
CA ASP A 204 -2.48 -21.92 10.98
C ASP A 204 -2.89 -20.73 11.87
N GLY A 205 -3.62 -19.77 11.28
CA GLY A 205 -4.04 -18.54 11.94
C GLY A 205 -3.04 -17.37 11.84
N LYS A 206 -1.88 -17.57 11.21
CA LYS A 206 -0.98 -16.49 10.79
C LYS A 206 -1.18 -16.19 9.31
N LEU A 207 -1.16 -14.90 8.96
CA LEU A 207 -1.26 -14.50 7.56
C LEU A 207 0.00 -14.91 6.80
N ARG A 208 -0.09 -15.96 5.97
CA ARG A 208 0.97 -16.38 5.05
C ARG A 208 0.57 -16.01 3.63
N ILE A 209 0.91 -14.79 3.23
CA ILE A 209 0.57 -14.23 1.92
C ILE A 209 1.29 -15.05 0.84
N ARG A 210 0.53 -15.62 -0.10
CA ARG A 210 1.08 -16.29 -1.28
C ARG A 210 1.62 -15.24 -2.26
N MET A 211 2.93 -15.27 -2.54
CA MET A 211 3.54 -14.40 -3.55
C MET A 211 3.55 -15.03 -4.95
N VAL A 212 3.58 -16.36 -5.02
CA VAL A 212 3.60 -17.14 -6.26
C VAL A 212 2.77 -18.40 -6.08
N ASP A 213 2.22 -18.93 -7.18
CA ASP A 213 1.58 -20.24 -7.15
C ASP A 213 2.65 -21.33 -7.12
N GLU A 214 2.82 -21.97 -5.95
CA GLU A 214 3.87 -22.99 -5.76
C GLU A 214 3.61 -24.26 -6.58
N ASP A 215 2.33 -24.53 -6.90
CA ASP A 215 1.90 -25.70 -7.68
C ASP A 215 2.08 -25.49 -9.18
N ALA A 216 2.36 -24.26 -9.61
CA ALA A 216 2.59 -23.91 -11.01
C ALA A 216 4.01 -24.21 -11.48
N PHE A 217 4.93 -24.62 -10.60
CA PHE A 217 6.34 -24.81 -10.93
C PHE A 217 6.76 -26.27 -10.87
N GLU A 218 7.33 -26.75 -11.96
CA GLU A 218 7.86 -28.10 -12.12
C GLU A 218 9.37 -28.00 -12.40
N ILE A 219 10.17 -28.60 -11.51
CA ILE A 219 11.63 -28.67 -11.66
C ILE A 219 11.97 -29.51 -12.89
N GLY A 220 12.77 -28.96 -13.80
CA GLY A 220 13.10 -29.55 -15.09
C GLY A 220 12.08 -29.25 -16.20
N GLY A 221 10.85 -28.84 -15.85
CA GLY A 221 9.82 -28.44 -16.81
C GLY A 221 9.88 -26.94 -17.12
N ASN A 222 9.48 -26.13 -16.15
CA ASN A 222 9.41 -24.66 -16.29
C ASN A 222 10.32 -23.89 -15.31
N ILE A 223 10.96 -24.59 -14.38
CA ILE A 223 12.07 -24.09 -13.56
C ILE A 223 13.27 -25.00 -13.74
N ALA A 224 14.48 -24.45 -13.75
CA ALA A 224 15.72 -25.22 -13.89
C ALA A 224 15.77 -26.12 -15.15
N ASN A 225 15.13 -25.68 -16.23
CA ASN A 225 15.03 -26.40 -17.51
C ASN A 225 16.13 -26.01 -18.52
N THR A 226 17.17 -25.30 -18.08
CA THR A 226 18.30 -24.94 -18.95
C THR A 226 19.00 -26.23 -19.39
N PRO A 227 19.14 -26.49 -20.71
CA PRO A 227 19.76 -27.72 -21.18
C PRO A 227 21.16 -27.88 -20.59
N GLY A 228 21.41 -29.02 -19.96
CA GLY A 228 22.66 -29.34 -19.29
C GLY A 228 22.69 -30.78 -18.80
N GLN A 229 23.86 -31.24 -18.39
CA GLN A 229 24.08 -32.61 -17.92
C GLN A 229 24.94 -32.64 -16.66
N ILE A 230 24.72 -33.62 -15.79
CA ILE A 230 25.56 -33.83 -14.61
C ILE A 230 26.86 -34.52 -15.08
N VAL A 231 27.99 -33.88 -14.87
CA VAL A 231 29.31 -34.38 -15.30
C VAL A 231 30.14 -34.95 -14.15
N TYR A 232 29.75 -34.67 -12.90
CA TYR A 232 30.37 -35.21 -11.70
C TYR A 232 29.38 -35.19 -10.53
N GLN A 233 29.43 -36.19 -9.64
CA GLN A 233 28.58 -36.29 -8.46
C GLN A 233 29.35 -36.91 -7.29
N ASN A 234 29.15 -36.38 -6.08
CA ASN A 234 29.58 -36.98 -4.81
C ASN A 234 28.50 -36.74 -3.72
N ASP A 235 28.81 -37.10 -2.47
CA ASP A 235 27.85 -37.01 -1.34
C ASP A 235 27.43 -35.58 -0.98
N LEU A 236 28.16 -34.57 -1.45
CA LEU A 236 27.93 -33.16 -1.10
C LEU A 236 27.38 -32.33 -2.27
N MET A 237 27.67 -32.72 -3.52
CA MET A 237 27.32 -31.91 -4.70
C MET A 237 27.17 -32.71 -5.99
N GLN A 238 26.44 -32.08 -6.93
CA GLN A 238 26.40 -32.43 -8.34
C GLN A 238 26.96 -31.27 -9.16
N LEU A 239 27.88 -31.56 -10.09
CA LEU A 239 28.42 -30.59 -11.04
C LEU A 239 27.62 -30.67 -12.34
N ILE A 240 26.96 -29.58 -12.71
CA ILE A 240 26.14 -29.48 -13.92
C ILE A 240 26.92 -28.71 -14.99
N GLN A 241 27.10 -29.31 -16.16
CA GLN A 241 27.62 -28.65 -17.35
C GLN A 241 26.45 -28.23 -18.25
N TYR A 242 26.26 -26.92 -18.43
CA TYR A 242 25.25 -26.38 -19.32
C TYR A 242 25.65 -26.53 -20.80
N ALA A 243 24.65 -26.74 -21.66
CA ALA A 243 24.86 -26.78 -23.10
C ALA A 243 25.30 -25.41 -23.63
N PRO A 244 26.29 -25.35 -24.53
CA PRO A 244 26.74 -24.09 -25.11
C PRO A 244 25.61 -23.43 -25.92
N THR A 245 25.35 -22.15 -25.65
CA THR A 245 24.34 -21.37 -26.37
C THR A 245 24.97 -20.78 -27.63
N PRO A 246 24.36 -20.94 -28.84
CA PRO A 246 25.02 -20.61 -30.11
C PRO A 246 25.48 -19.15 -30.29
N ASN A 247 24.94 -18.21 -29.48
CA ASN A 247 25.16 -16.76 -29.64
C ASN A 247 26.09 -16.13 -28.60
N ARG A 248 26.82 -16.92 -27.80
CA ARG A 248 27.79 -16.36 -26.84
C ARG A 248 29.20 -16.77 -27.24
N SER A 249 29.83 -15.97 -28.09
CA SER A 249 31.27 -16.07 -28.34
C SER A 249 32.00 -15.89 -27.01
N SER A 250 32.76 -16.90 -26.62
CA SER A 250 33.60 -16.90 -25.41
C SER A 250 34.73 -15.89 -25.56
N SER A 251 34.49 -14.65 -25.14
CA SER A 251 35.54 -13.69 -24.80
C SER A 251 35.41 -13.38 -23.31
N GLY A 252 36.16 -14.12 -22.50
CA GLY A 252 36.20 -13.96 -21.05
C GLY A 252 37.34 -14.77 -20.46
N HIS A 253 38.52 -14.16 -20.42
CA HIS A 253 39.60 -14.57 -19.52
C HIS A 253 39.10 -14.49 -18.07
N PHE A 254 39.52 -15.45 -17.24
CA PHE A 254 39.40 -15.42 -15.79
C PHE A 254 40.32 -14.37 -15.17
#